data_AF-A0AAE0PWF4-F1
#
_entry.id   AF-A0AAE0PWF4-F1
#
_cell.length_a   1.000
_cell.length_b   1.000
_cell.length_c   1.000
_cell.angle_alpha   90.00
_cell.angle_beta   90.00
_cell.angle_gamma   90.00
#
_symmetry.space_group_name_H-M   'P 1'
#
loop_
_entity.id
_entity.type
_entity.pdbx_description
1 polymer ?
#
loop_
_entity_poly.entity_id
_entity_poly.type
_entity_poly.pdbx_seq_one_letter_code
_entity_poly.pdbx_strand_id
1 'polypeptide(L)'
;MDKDGIGETYPGMDQGKDTELEHSRSTFFEKQRADQKGDYILSKDLHCRLIRNTVTSMISIKSELTGMAQRLIEYYPMLQDKSAASGAEWEPEKKQLLKRFQNVTTPKKKPLQERGHEASVFRAARRRTTSETTESLQNQVRHYKILQEMYKTKARPNKKDVSHLLDIEFQARRAFIDSDAIKEQDRPTKILQPYPCFRELDHIMDELRRILDRGNSHFIPDLKTRWGTFYEQTHEALTCHDKGFTDMFPSPVAPPKKLGHASEAMFHVLESKEDPHTFLQTRPLFSPVVIVCETSCLLPTGTMPVVTFPKEDIYASVMYLMACYYAFRLTYPKCIATMFSVLQTEVLLYAIHDKDMTSSYKKSMFEWKKFITD
;
A
#
# COMPACT_ATOMS: atom_id res chain seq x y z
N MET A 1 15.53 40.15 -45.98
CA MET A 1 16.01 40.51 -44.64
C MET A 1 14.95 40.06 -43.66
N ASP A 2 15.40 39.29 -42.68
CA ASP A 2 14.69 38.17 -42.11
C ASP A 2 13.54 38.52 -41.16
N LYS A 3 12.55 37.62 -41.20
CA LYS A 3 11.65 37.34 -40.09
C LYS A 3 12.46 36.58 -39.06
N ASP A 4 12.46 36.98 -37.79
CA ASP A 4 12.50 36.10 -36.63
C ASP A 4 12.41 36.92 -35.32
N GLY A 5 11.50 36.50 -34.46
CA GLY A 5 11.21 37.13 -33.17
C GLY A 5 10.29 36.19 -32.39
N ILE A 6 10.91 35.09 -31.97
CA ILE A 6 10.35 33.84 -31.48
C ILE A 6 9.43 34.07 -30.27
N GLY A 7 8.19 33.58 -30.38
CA GLY A 7 7.37 33.26 -29.22
C GLY A 7 7.90 32.01 -28.56
N GLU A 8 8.53 32.16 -27.40
CA GLU A 8 8.83 31.02 -26.52
C GLU A 8 7.65 30.80 -25.57
N THR A 9 6.81 29.82 -25.93
CA THR A 9 5.91 29.17 -24.97
C THR A 9 6.74 28.29 -24.04
N TYR A 10 6.93 28.75 -22.80
CA TYR A 10 7.60 27.98 -21.74
C TYR A 10 6.62 26.96 -21.13
N PRO A 11 6.98 25.67 -21.02
CA PRO A 11 6.12 24.64 -20.46
C PRO A 11 6.17 24.68 -18.93
N GLY A 12 5.01 24.75 -18.28
CA GLY A 12 4.91 24.51 -16.83
C GLY A 12 3.97 25.41 -16.03
N MET A 13 3.34 26.41 -16.64
CA MET A 13 2.20 27.09 -16.03
C MET A 13 0.95 26.70 -16.79
N ASP A 14 0.22 25.69 -16.30
CA ASP A 14 -1.19 25.54 -16.64
C ASP A 14 -1.93 26.77 -16.10
N GLN A 15 -1.94 27.82 -16.92
CA GLN A 15 -2.70 29.04 -16.68
C GLN A 15 -4.18 28.67 -16.88
N GLY A 16 -4.79 28.11 -15.83
CA GLY A 16 -6.22 28.27 -15.65
C GLY A 16 -6.51 29.76 -15.71
N LYS A 17 -7.02 30.24 -16.85
CA LYS A 17 -7.30 31.65 -17.12
C LYS A 17 -8.32 32.14 -16.10
N ASP A 18 -7.84 32.66 -14.97
CA ASP A 18 -8.64 33.48 -14.09
C ASP A 18 -8.85 34.81 -14.83
N THR A 19 -9.94 34.86 -15.61
CA THR A 19 -10.26 35.97 -16.51
C THR A 19 -10.29 37.33 -15.79
N GLU A 20 -10.52 37.32 -14.48
CA GLU A 20 -10.53 38.50 -13.62
C GLU A 20 -9.12 39.02 -13.32
N LEU A 21 -8.12 38.13 -13.18
CA LEU A 21 -6.70 38.50 -13.01
C LEU A 21 -6.11 39.08 -14.29
N GLU A 22 -6.43 38.49 -15.45
CA GLU A 22 -6.02 39.04 -16.74
C GLU A 22 -6.69 40.39 -17.04
N HIS A 23 -7.99 40.53 -16.73
CA HIS A 23 -8.69 41.80 -16.87
C HIS A 23 -8.09 42.90 -15.98
N SER A 24 -7.70 42.54 -14.75
CA SER A 24 -7.02 43.45 -13.82
C SER A 24 -5.65 43.89 -14.34
N ARG A 25 -4.90 42.99 -14.97
CA ARG A 25 -3.62 43.28 -15.61
C ARG A 25 -3.77 44.20 -16.83
N SER A 26 -4.76 43.95 -17.69
CA SER A 26 -5.07 44.82 -18.83
C SER A 26 -5.44 46.24 -18.37
N THR A 27 -6.30 46.35 -17.35
CA THR A 27 -6.73 47.63 -16.78
C THR A 27 -5.55 48.43 -16.21
N PHE A 28 -4.59 47.76 -15.57
CA PHE A 28 -3.36 48.40 -15.11
C PHE A 28 -2.55 49.02 -16.25
N PHE A 29 -2.31 48.28 -17.34
CA PHE A 29 -1.55 48.77 -18.48
C PHE A 29 -2.26 49.91 -19.23
N GLU A 30 -3.59 49.93 -19.25
CA GLU A 30 -4.38 51.04 -19.78
C GLU A 30 -4.22 52.30 -18.93
N LYS A 31 -4.32 52.18 -17.60
CA LYS A 31 -4.06 53.30 -16.67
C LYS A 31 -2.60 53.78 -16.72
N GLN A 32 -1.65 52.87 -16.98
CA GLN A 32 -0.25 53.20 -17.19
C GLN A 32 -0.03 54.02 -18.46
N ARG A 33 -0.72 53.69 -19.57
CA ARG A 33 -0.68 54.47 -20.82
C ARG A 33 -1.32 55.85 -20.69
N ALA A 34 -2.22 56.03 -19.73
CA ALA A 34 -2.88 57.30 -19.43
C ALA A 34 -2.10 58.18 -18.41
N ASP A 35 -0.84 57.85 -18.10
CA ASP A 35 0.02 58.49 -17.08
C ASP A 35 -0.56 58.50 -15.64
N GLN A 36 -1.60 57.70 -15.38
CA GLN A 36 -2.21 57.51 -14.06
C GLN A 36 -1.53 56.36 -13.28
N LYS A 37 -0.19 56.32 -13.30
CA LYS A 37 0.64 55.22 -12.80
C LYS A 37 0.45 54.93 -11.30
N GLY A 38 -0.05 55.89 -10.52
CA GLY A 38 -0.14 55.85 -9.05
C GLY A 38 -1.38 55.15 -8.47
N ASP A 39 -2.44 54.97 -9.26
CA ASP A 39 -3.79 54.83 -8.67
C ASP A 39 -4.44 53.45 -8.88
N TYR A 40 -3.65 52.45 -9.27
CA TYR A 40 -4.14 51.09 -9.45
C TYR A 40 -3.54 50.16 -8.40
N ILE A 41 -4.39 49.72 -7.48
CA ILE A 41 -4.06 48.76 -6.42
C ILE A 41 -4.85 47.49 -6.70
N LEU A 42 -4.14 46.35 -6.82
CA LEU A 42 -4.79 45.05 -6.98
C LEU A 42 -5.63 44.73 -5.73
N SER A 43 -6.86 44.24 -5.93
CA SER A 43 -7.73 43.90 -4.80
C SER A 43 -7.09 42.79 -3.95
N LYS A 44 -7.28 42.87 -2.62
CA LYS A 44 -6.72 41.89 -1.68
C LYS A 44 -7.17 40.46 -1.98
N ASP A 45 -8.38 40.29 -2.52
CA ASP A 45 -8.93 38.99 -2.88
C ASP A 45 -8.24 38.39 -4.11
N LEU A 46 -8.12 39.17 -5.20
CA LEU A 46 -7.38 38.74 -6.39
C LEU A 46 -5.91 38.46 -6.08
N HIS A 47 -5.29 39.32 -5.27
CA HIS A 47 -3.92 39.11 -4.79
C HIS A 47 -3.79 37.77 -4.06
N CYS A 48 -4.70 37.47 -3.13
CA CYS A 48 -4.69 36.20 -2.41
C CYS A 48 -4.96 34.99 -3.31
N ARG A 49 -5.78 35.13 -4.35
CA ARG A 49 -6.05 34.08 -5.34
C ARG A 49 -4.84 33.80 -6.21
N LEU A 50 -4.18 34.84 -6.71
CA LEU A 50 -2.95 34.73 -7.49
C LEU A 50 -1.88 33.96 -6.70
N ILE A 51 -1.60 34.36 -5.46
CA ILE A 51 -0.65 33.68 -4.57
C ILE A 51 -1.04 32.22 -4.34
N ARG A 52 -2.35 31.92 -4.20
CA ARG A 52 -2.85 30.55 -4.02
C ARG A 52 -2.62 29.71 -5.28
N ASN A 53 -3.01 30.20 -6.45
CA ASN A 53 -2.87 29.49 -7.71
C ASN A 53 -1.40 29.23 -8.02
N THR A 54 -0.52 30.22 -7.79
CA THR A 54 0.93 30.03 -7.92
C THR A 54 1.42 28.94 -6.97
N VAL A 55 1.07 28.95 -5.68
CA VAL A 55 1.53 27.91 -4.73
C VAL A 55 0.92 26.53 -5.02
N THR A 56 -0.31 26.44 -5.53
CA THR A 56 -0.98 25.18 -5.85
C THR A 56 -0.43 24.51 -7.11
N SER A 57 -0.07 25.26 -8.15
CA SER A 57 0.58 24.74 -9.36
C SER A 57 2.02 24.24 -9.14
N MET A 58 2.50 24.29 -7.89
CA MET A 58 3.92 24.28 -7.54
C MET A 58 4.38 23.18 -6.58
N ILE A 59 3.58 22.13 -6.39
CA ILE A 59 3.95 21.00 -5.51
C ILE A 59 5.25 20.29 -5.97
N SER A 60 5.82 20.60 -7.15
CA SER A 60 6.97 19.89 -7.70
C SER A 60 8.35 20.60 -7.60
N ILE A 61 8.49 21.86 -7.17
CA ILE A 61 9.82 22.55 -7.16
C ILE A 61 9.96 23.47 -5.94
N LYS A 62 10.67 22.99 -4.90
CA LYS A 62 10.98 23.74 -3.67
C LYS A 62 12.05 24.82 -3.85
N SER A 63 12.81 24.82 -4.95
CA SER A 63 14.09 25.53 -5.07
C SER A 63 14.05 26.92 -5.72
N GLU A 64 12.89 27.43 -6.19
CA GLU A 64 12.86 28.67 -7.01
C GLU A 64 11.95 29.81 -6.48
N LEU A 65 11.65 29.88 -5.17
CA LEU A 65 10.74 30.92 -4.62
C LEU A 65 11.13 32.36 -4.99
N THR A 66 12.42 32.65 -5.05
CA THR A 66 12.95 33.96 -5.46
C THR A 66 12.70 34.24 -6.94
N GLY A 67 13.04 33.30 -7.83
CA GLY A 67 12.87 33.47 -9.28
C GLY A 67 11.40 33.63 -9.67
N MET A 68 10.48 33.06 -8.91
CA MET A 68 9.05 33.20 -9.20
C MET A 68 8.43 34.47 -8.66
N ALA A 69 8.89 34.96 -7.51
CA ALA A 69 8.47 36.29 -7.07
C ALA A 69 8.88 37.34 -8.11
N GLN A 70 10.07 37.17 -8.71
CA GLN A 70 10.54 37.97 -9.84
C GLN A 70 9.65 37.82 -11.07
N ARG A 71 9.40 36.58 -11.55
CA ARG A 71 8.52 36.31 -12.71
C ARG A 71 7.09 36.80 -12.50
N LEU A 72 6.55 36.69 -11.29
CA LEU A 72 5.21 37.18 -10.96
C LEU A 72 5.13 38.69 -11.08
N ILE A 73 6.13 39.40 -10.59
CA ILE A 73 6.19 40.86 -10.71
C ILE A 73 6.45 41.30 -12.15
N GLU A 74 7.25 40.56 -12.89
CA GLU A 74 7.47 40.80 -14.32
C GLU A 74 6.16 40.65 -15.10
N TYR A 75 5.36 39.63 -14.78
CA TYR A 75 4.08 39.38 -15.45
C TYR A 75 2.95 40.30 -14.93
N TYR A 76 2.96 40.62 -13.63
CA TYR A 76 2.02 41.49 -12.92
C TYR A 76 2.75 42.68 -12.27
N PRO A 77 3.14 43.71 -13.05
CA PRO A 77 3.95 44.83 -12.54
C PRO A 77 3.26 45.68 -11.44
N MET A 78 1.95 45.55 -11.29
CA MET A 78 1.17 46.21 -10.23
C MET A 78 1.44 45.64 -8.84
N LEU A 79 2.19 44.55 -8.74
CA LEU A 79 2.67 43.97 -7.48
C LEU A 79 3.98 44.59 -6.99
N GLN A 80 4.63 45.44 -7.79
CA GLN A 80 5.88 46.09 -7.38
C GLN A 80 5.67 47.02 -6.19
N ASP A 81 6.42 46.79 -5.12
CA ASP A 81 6.51 47.74 -4.03
C ASP A 81 7.41 48.91 -4.44
N LYS A 82 6.77 50.01 -4.86
CA LYS A 82 7.44 51.25 -5.28
C LYS A 82 8.20 51.95 -4.16
N SER A 83 8.05 51.51 -2.90
CA SER A 83 8.78 52.03 -1.75
C SER A 83 10.04 51.23 -1.40
N ALA A 84 10.25 50.09 -2.06
CA ALA A 84 11.41 49.23 -1.83
C ALA A 84 12.67 49.73 -2.57
N ALA A 85 13.85 49.38 -2.04
CA ALA A 85 15.11 49.67 -2.72
C ALA A 85 15.20 48.93 -4.06
N SER A 86 15.76 49.60 -5.08
CA SER A 86 15.93 49.04 -6.43
C SER A 86 16.59 47.65 -6.38
N GLY A 87 15.91 46.65 -6.95
CA GLY A 87 16.34 45.24 -6.93
C GLY A 87 15.69 44.35 -5.86
N ALA A 88 14.95 44.92 -4.89
CA ALA A 88 14.26 44.19 -3.82
C ALA A 88 12.72 44.26 -3.90
N GLU A 89 12.16 44.77 -4.99
CA GLU A 89 10.71 44.99 -5.20
C GLU A 89 9.88 43.70 -5.05
N TRP A 90 10.49 42.53 -5.17
CA TRP A 90 9.87 41.20 -5.09
C TRP A 90 9.90 40.53 -3.72
N GLU A 91 10.56 41.15 -2.74
CA GLU A 91 10.67 40.58 -1.39
C GLU A 91 9.33 40.46 -0.63
N PRO A 92 8.38 41.42 -0.71
CA PRO A 92 7.06 41.26 -0.10
C PRO A 92 6.32 40.02 -0.62
N GLU A 93 6.41 39.78 -1.92
CA GLU A 93 5.68 38.70 -2.60
C GLU A 93 6.32 37.35 -2.37
N LYS A 94 7.66 37.30 -2.33
CA LYS A 94 8.37 36.13 -1.82
C LYS A 94 7.99 35.80 -0.38
N LYS A 95 7.87 36.79 0.52
CA LYS A 95 7.45 36.55 1.92
C LYS A 95 6.02 36.01 1.98
N GLN A 96 5.10 36.51 1.16
CA GLN A 96 3.73 36.00 1.08
C GLN A 96 3.67 34.57 0.53
N LEU A 97 4.42 34.28 -0.53
CA LEU A 97 4.55 32.94 -1.11
C LEU A 97 5.15 31.97 -0.08
N LEU A 98 6.23 32.35 0.61
CA LEU A 98 6.88 31.53 1.63
C LEU A 98 5.94 31.24 2.81
N LYS A 99 5.22 32.26 3.30
CA LYS A 99 4.24 32.10 4.38
C LYS A 99 3.11 31.15 3.97
N ARG A 100 2.62 31.25 2.73
CA ARG A 100 1.58 30.35 2.22
C ARG A 100 2.11 28.95 1.99
N PHE A 101 3.31 28.80 1.43
CA PHE A 101 3.99 27.53 1.28
C PHE A 101 4.17 26.80 2.61
N GLN A 102 4.61 27.51 3.65
CA GLN A 102 4.70 26.97 5.01
C GLN A 102 3.33 26.51 5.55
N ASN A 103 2.26 27.27 5.30
CA ASN A 103 0.89 26.89 5.71
C ASN A 103 0.30 25.71 4.92
N VAL A 104 0.71 25.50 3.67
CA VAL A 104 0.32 24.34 2.86
C VAL A 104 1.12 23.09 3.27
N THR A 105 2.40 23.27 3.65
CA THR A 105 3.31 22.18 4.07
C THR A 105 3.16 21.78 5.54
N THR A 106 2.56 22.62 6.39
CA THR A 106 2.17 22.25 7.77
C THR A 106 0.66 22.21 7.92
N PRO A 107 0.03 21.02 8.04
CA PRO A 107 -1.38 20.94 8.38
C PRO A 107 -1.59 21.46 9.80
N LYS A 108 -2.37 22.52 9.97
CA LYS A 108 -2.92 22.89 11.29
C LYS A 108 -3.85 21.76 11.76
N LYS A 109 -3.33 20.90 12.63
CA LYS A 109 -4.10 19.83 13.30
C LYS A 109 -5.17 20.45 14.20
N LYS A 110 -6.45 20.16 13.94
CA LYS A 110 -7.42 19.97 15.03
C LYS A 110 -7.04 18.64 15.72
N PRO A 111 -7.04 18.54 17.05
CA PRO A 111 -6.73 17.30 17.73
C PRO A 111 -7.92 16.35 17.60
N LEU A 112 -7.97 15.60 16.51
CA LEU A 112 -8.71 14.35 16.47
C LEU A 112 -7.81 13.26 17.06
N GLN A 113 -8.42 12.42 17.88
CA GLN A 113 -7.81 11.43 18.76
C GLN A 113 -7.19 10.27 17.96
N GLU A 114 -6.09 10.51 17.24
CA GLU A 114 -5.34 9.49 16.50
C GLU A 114 -3.88 9.51 16.95
N ARG A 115 -3.46 8.59 17.83
CA ARG A 115 -2.03 8.43 18.14
C ARG A 115 -1.70 7.04 18.65
N GLY A 116 -1.24 6.19 17.73
CA GLY A 116 -0.57 4.93 18.02
C GLY A 116 -0.06 4.27 16.74
N HIS A 117 -0.97 3.99 15.81
CA HIS A 117 -0.69 3.22 14.61
C HIS A 117 0.12 3.97 13.55
N GLU A 118 -0.26 5.20 13.20
CA GLU A 118 0.51 6.05 12.27
C GLU A 118 1.96 6.19 12.73
N ALA A 119 2.19 6.58 13.99
CA ALA A 119 3.54 6.75 14.54
C ALA A 119 4.39 5.47 14.48
N SER A 120 3.77 4.27 14.51
CA SER A 120 4.47 2.99 14.45
C SER A 120 4.94 2.64 13.03
N VAL A 121 4.08 2.80 12.02
CA VAL A 121 4.42 2.66 10.59
C VAL A 121 5.61 3.56 10.25
N PHE A 122 5.57 4.81 10.71
CA PHE A 122 6.55 5.82 10.35
C PHE A 122 7.84 5.79 11.19
N ARG A 123 7.82 5.30 12.44
CA ARG A 123 9.05 5.07 13.22
C ARG A 123 9.89 3.92 12.65
N ALA A 124 9.24 2.89 12.10
CA ALA A 124 9.92 1.77 11.47
C ALA A 124 10.65 2.18 10.18
N ALA A 125 9.99 2.97 9.32
CA ALA A 125 10.59 3.51 8.10
C ALA A 125 11.83 4.41 8.36
N ARG A 126 11.87 5.09 9.51
CA ARG A 126 12.94 6.04 9.87
C ARG A 126 14.28 5.40 10.24
N ARG A 127 14.35 4.09 10.50
CA ARG A 127 15.57 3.42 11.00
C ARG A 127 16.61 3.07 9.92
N ARG A 128 16.41 3.39 8.63
CA ARG A 128 17.32 2.92 7.56
C ARG A 128 17.86 3.97 6.56
N THR A 129 17.64 5.27 6.71
CA THR A 129 18.04 6.23 5.65
C THR A 129 18.61 7.54 6.17
N THR A 130 19.83 7.89 5.73
CA THR A 130 20.49 9.18 5.91
C THR A 130 19.95 10.25 4.94
N SER A 131 19.81 11.47 5.46
CA SER A 131 19.63 12.81 4.85
C SER A 131 18.70 13.11 3.66
N GLU A 132 18.14 12.17 2.89
CA GLU A 132 17.16 12.45 1.81
C GLU A 132 15.68 12.47 2.29
N THR A 133 15.47 12.65 3.60
CA THR A 133 14.49 11.85 4.36
C THR A 133 13.11 12.48 4.57
N THR A 134 12.82 13.68 4.05
CA THR A 134 11.55 14.37 4.38
C THR A 134 10.49 14.23 3.30
N GLU A 135 10.85 14.34 2.02
CA GLU A 135 9.91 14.34 0.90
C GLU A 135 9.45 12.92 0.54
N SER A 136 10.36 11.94 0.56
CA SER A 136 10.02 10.52 0.41
C SER A 136 9.04 10.04 1.49
N LEU A 137 9.24 10.46 2.75
CA LEU A 137 8.34 10.13 3.85
C LEU A 137 6.97 10.83 3.72
N GLN A 138 6.94 12.08 3.25
CA GLN A 138 5.70 12.80 2.97
C GLN A 138 4.89 12.14 1.86
N ASN A 139 5.55 11.67 0.81
CA ASN A 139 4.91 10.94 -0.29
C ASN A 139 4.35 9.59 0.18
N GLN A 140 5.11 8.84 0.98
CA GLN A 140 4.62 7.58 1.58
C GLN A 140 3.36 7.79 2.44
N VAL A 141 3.39 8.80 3.32
CA VAL A 141 2.22 9.19 4.13
C VAL A 141 1.03 9.54 3.23
N ARG A 142 1.26 10.23 2.12
CA ARG A 142 0.21 10.63 1.18
C ARG A 142 -0.42 9.42 0.50
N HIS A 143 0.36 8.50 -0.07
CA HIS A 143 -0.19 7.34 -0.77
C HIS A 143 -0.93 6.40 0.18
N TYR A 144 -0.39 6.18 1.39
CA TYR A 144 -1.09 5.44 2.44
C TYR A 144 -2.46 6.05 2.75
N LYS A 145 -2.52 7.38 2.93
CA LYS A 145 -3.79 8.09 3.18
C LYS A 145 -4.75 7.99 2.00
N ILE A 146 -4.26 8.09 0.78
CA ILE A 146 -5.09 7.93 -0.43
C ILE A 146 -5.72 6.52 -0.43
N LEU A 147 -4.95 5.47 -0.17
CA LEU A 147 -5.48 4.10 -0.11
C LEU A 147 -6.55 3.95 0.96
N GLN A 148 -6.33 4.51 2.15
CA GLN A 148 -7.31 4.47 3.23
C GLN A 148 -8.59 5.23 2.89
N GLU A 149 -8.48 6.46 2.40
CA GLU A 149 -9.64 7.27 2.00
C GLU A 149 -10.41 6.61 0.86
N MET A 150 -9.74 5.91 -0.04
CA MET A 150 -10.38 5.18 -1.13
C MET A 150 -11.33 4.09 -0.61
N TYR A 151 -10.91 3.30 0.39
CA TYR A 151 -11.75 2.26 1.00
C TYR A 151 -12.77 2.81 2.01
N LYS A 152 -12.58 4.03 2.52
CA LYS A 152 -13.60 4.71 3.34
C LYS A 152 -14.73 5.30 2.48
N THR A 153 -14.39 5.86 1.32
CA THR A 153 -15.33 6.65 0.50
C THR A 153 -15.99 5.85 -0.61
N LYS A 154 -15.34 4.79 -1.09
CA LYS A 154 -15.86 3.95 -2.18
C LYS A 154 -16.14 2.55 -1.66
N ALA A 155 -17.38 2.07 -1.88
CA ALA A 155 -17.75 0.70 -1.54
C ALA A 155 -16.96 -0.35 -2.34
N ARG A 156 -16.58 -0.02 -3.59
CA ARG A 156 -15.74 -0.85 -4.46
C ARG A 156 -14.71 0.03 -5.18
N PRO A 157 -13.51 0.19 -4.62
CA PRO A 157 -12.40 0.86 -5.27
C PRO A 157 -12.04 0.28 -6.65
N ASN A 158 -11.43 1.09 -7.52
CA ASN A 158 -10.93 0.59 -8.80
C ASN A 158 -9.67 -0.28 -8.54
N LYS A 159 -9.70 -1.54 -9.00
CA LYS A 159 -8.62 -2.50 -8.76
C LYS A 159 -7.26 -2.05 -9.29
N LYS A 160 -7.21 -1.36 -10.43
CA LYS A 160 -5.95 -0.87 -11.03
C LYS A 160 -5.35 0.25 -10.17
N ASP A 161 -6.18 1.19 -9.71
CA ASP A 161 -5.73 2.27 -8.83
C ASP A 161 -5.21 1.72 -7.50
N VAL A 162 -5.91 0.74 -6.91
CA VAL A 162 -5.46 0.06 -5.68
C VAL A 162 -4.13 -0.64 -5.92
N SER A 163 -4.00 -1.41 -7.01
CA SER A 163 -2.73 -2.08 -7.35
C SER A 163 -1.58 -1.10 -7.50
N HIS A 164 -1.79 0.01 -8.20
CA HIS A 164 -0.78 1.05 -8.39
C HIS A 164 -0.32 1.65 -7.05
N LEU A 165 -1.25 1.96 -6.15
CA LEU A 165 -0.91 2.44 -4.81
C LEU A 165 -0.15 1.38 -4.01
N LEU A 166 -0.55 0.11 -4.11
CA LEU A 166 0.17 -0.98 -3.45
C LEU A 166 1.59 -1.17 -3.98
N ASP A 167 1.83 -0.91 -5.26
CA ASP A 167 3.16 -0.95 -5.88
C ASP A 167 4.09 0.15 -5.36
N ILE A 168 3.57 1.39 -5.24
CA ILE A 168 4.35 2.53 -4.75
C ILE A 168 4.61 2.40 -3.23
N GLU A 169 3.61 1.94 -2.48
CA GLU A 169 3.71 1.78 -1.02
C GLU A 169 4.40 0.49 -0.57
N PHE A 170 4.86 -0.36 -1.51
CA PHE A 170 5.39 -1.68 -1.20
C PHE A 170 6.51 -1.63 -0.15
N GLN A 171 7.50 -0.75 -0.32
CA GLN A 171 8.64 -0.66 0.60
C GLN A 171 8.24 -0.18 2.00
N ALA A 172 7.38 0.85 2.09
CA ALA A 172 6.91 1.38 3.36
C ALA A 172 6.07 0.35 4.12
N ARG A 173 5.20 -0.37 3.40
CA ARG A 173 4.38 -1.45 3.95
C ARG A 173 5.25 -2.61 4.47
N ARG A 174 6.24 -3.06 3.68
CA ARG A 174 7.16 -4.11 4.14
C ARG A 174 7.93 -3.67 5.38
N ALA A 175 8.46 -2.44 5.42
CA ALA A 175 9.13 -1.90 6.60
C ALA A 175 8.23 -1.85 7.85
N PHE A 176 6.93 -1.56 7.69
CA PHE A 176 5.97 -1.60 8.79
C PHE A 176 5.71 -3.03 9.30
N ILE A 177 5.46 -3.98 8.39
CA ILE A 177 5.20 -5.39 8.72
C ILE A 177 6.44 -6.04 9.34
N ASP A 178 7.61 -5.67 8.83
CA ASP A 178 8.90 -6.18 9.26
C ASP A 178 9.40 -5.55 10.55
N SER A 179 8.71 -4.53 11.06
CA SER A 179 9.04 -3.93 12.35
C SER A 179 8.64 -4.87 13.49
N ASP A 180 9.52 -5.02 14.48
CA ASP A 180 9.22 -5.76 15.72
C ASP A 180 8.19 -5.05 16.61
N ALA A 181 7.51 -4.02 16.10
CA ALA A 181 6.49 -3.26 16.81
C ALA A 181 5.16 -4.03 16.94
N ILE A 182 4.91 -5.04 16.10
CA ILE A 182 3.69 -5.83 16.10
C ILE A 182 4.01 -7.27 16.45
N LYS A 183 3.40 -7.78 17.53
CA LYS A 183 3.47 -9.20 17.89
C LYS A 183 2.88 -10.04 16.76
N GLU A 184 3.48 -11.18 16.47
CA GLU A 184 3.08 -12.04 15.36
C GLU A 184 1.59 -12.40 15.38
N GLN A 185 1.05 -12.76 16.55
CA GLN A 185 -0.37 -13.06 16.77
C GLN A 185 -1.32 -11.91 16.38
N ASP A 186 -0.86 -10.67 16.49
CA ASP A 186 -1.66 -9.46 16.21
C ASP A 186 -1.46 -8.98 14.76
N ARG A 187 -0.45 -9.49 14.03
CA ARG A 187 -0.10 -9.03 12.68
C ARG A 187 -1.28 -9.04 11.72
N PRO A 188 -2.06 -10.12 11.59
CA PRO A 188 -3.14 -10.13 10.60
C PRO A 188 -4.16 -9.02 10.84
N THR A 189 -4.66 -8.88 12.06
CA THR A 189 -5.63 -7.84 12.41
C THR A 189 -5.03 -6.44 12.24
N LYS A 190 -3.78 -6.24 12.68
CA LYS A 190 -3.08 -4.95 12.59
C LYS A 190 -2.65 -4.56 11.19
N ILE A 191 -2.58 -5.51 10.24
CA ILE A 191 -2.29 -5.26 8.82
C ILE A 191 -3.57 -5.09 8.02
N LEU A 192 -4.60 -5.91 8.26
CA LEU A 192 -5.89 -5.81 7.57
C LEU A 192 -6.65 -4.53 7.89
N GLN A 193 -6.42 -3.92 9.06
CA GLN A 193 -6.99 -2.61 9.39
C GLN A 193 -6.48 -1.48 8.48
N PRO A 194 -5.16 -1.26 8.32
CA PRO A 194 -4.62 -0.27 7.40
C PRO A 194 -4.72 -0.65 5.92
N TYR A 195 -4.75 -1.96 5.61
CA TYR A 195 -4.80 -2.49 4.24
C TYR A 195 -6.04 -3.38 4.04
N PRO A 196 -7.26 -2.82 4.05
CA PRO A 196 -8.49 -3.58 3.87
C PRO A 196 -8.57 -4.28 2.50
N CYS A 197 -7.85 -3.77 1.50
CA CYS A 197 -7.69 -4.39 0.18
C CYS A 197 -7.21 -5.84 0.25
N PHE A 198 -6.45 -6.23 1.28
CA PHE A 198 -6.00 -7.61 1.42
C PHE A 198 -7.10 -8.60 1.78
N ARG A 199 -8.33 -8.15 2.02
CA ARG A 199 -9.53 -9.00 2.07
C ARG A 199 -9.98 -9.47 0.69
N GLU A 200 -9.38 -8.94 -0.38
CA GLU A 200 -9.69 -9.32 -1.74
C GLU A 200 -8.59 -10.25 -2.27
N LEU A 201 -9.01 -11.40 -2.81
CA LEU A 201 -8.10 -12.43 -3.33
C LEU A 201 -7.09 -11.83 -4.32
N ASP A 202 -7.54 -11.02 -5.26
CA ASP A 202 -6.67 -10.44 -6.29
C ASP A 202 -5.52 -9.62 -5.68
N HIS A 203 -5.82 -8.80 -4.67
CA HIS A 203 -4.84 -7.89 -4.07
C HIS A 203 -3.84 -8.61 -3.17
N ILE A 204 -4.27 -9.63 -2.42
CA ILE A 204 -3.33 -10.41 -1.59
C ILE A 204 -2.46 -11.34 -2.44
N MET A 205 -3.02 -11.90 -3.52
CA MET A 205 -2.25 -12.69 -4.48
C MET A 205 -1.23 -11.82 -5.23
N ASP A 206 -1.62 -10.61 -5.64
CA ASP A 206 -0.66 -9.65 -6.19
C ASP A 206 0.41 -9.23 -5.17
N GLU A 207 0.10 -9.19 -3.87
CA GLU A 207 1.10 -8.96 -2.83
C GLU A 207 2.10 -10.12 -2.73
N LEU A 208 1.62 -11.36 -2.79
CA LEU A 208 2.47 -12.56 -2.87
C LEU A 208 3.42 -12.45 -4.08
N ARG A 209 2.90 -12.05 -5.25
CA ARG A 209 3.69 -11.78 -6.45
C ARG A 209 4.75 -10.71 -6.21
N ARG A 210 4.40 -9.56 -5.61
CA ARG A 210 5.38 -8.49 -5.29
C ARG A 210 6.52 -8.96 -4.39
N ILE A 211 6.23 -9.90 -3.48
CA ILE A 211 7.20 -10.45 -2.54
C ILE A 211 8.13 -11.46 -3.23
N LEU A 212 7.57 -12.36 -4.04
CA LEU A 212 8.31 -13.48 -4.60
C LEU A 212 8.93 -13.19 -5.96
N ASP A 213 8.20 -12.51 -6.85
CA ASP A 213 8.59 -12.29 -8.23
C ASP A 213 7.89 -11.05 -8.83
N ARG A 214 8.27 -9.86 -8.36
CA ARG A 214 7.61 -8.59 -8.70
C ARG A 214 7.55 -8.31 -10.21
N GLY A 215 8.55 -8.76 -10.96
CA GLY A 215 8.67 -8.50 -12.40
C GLY A 215 7.83 -9.41 -13.28
N ASN A 216 7.33 -10.51 -12.73
CA ASN A 216 6.66 -11.55 -13.51
C ASN A 216 5.15 -11.33 -13.56
N SER A 217 4.65 -10.90 -14.72
CA SER A 217 3.20 -10.72 -14.96
C SER A 217 2.43 -12.04 -15.04
N HIS A 218 3.10 -13.16 -15.31
CA HIS A 218 2.51 -14.50 -15.43
C HIS A 218 2.53 -15.29 -14.12
N PHE A 219 3.15 -14.74 -13.06
CA PHE A 219 3.30 -15.43 -11.78
C PHE A 219 1.99 -16.01 -11.23
N ILE A 220 0.89 -15.25 -11.24
CA ILE A 220 -0.40 -15.71 -10.70
C ILE A 220 -1.08 -16.78 -11.57
N PRO A 221 -1.21 -16.60 -12.91
CA PRO A 221 -1.63 -17.68 -13.79
C PRO A 221 -0.80 -18.97 -13.60
N ASP A 222 0.52 -18.86 -13.60
CA ASP A 222 1.39 -20.04 -13.49
C ASP A 222 1.28 -20.68 -12.11
N LEU A 223 1.12 -19.88 -11.05
CA LEU A 223 0.87 -20.36 -9.70
C LEU A 223 -0.45 -21.15 -9.61
N LYS A 224 -1.52 -20.65 -10.24
CA LYS A 224 -2.80 -21.38 -10.30
C LYS A 224 -2.64 -22.72 -11.02
N THR A 225 -1.89 -22.76 -12.12
CA THR A 225 -1.60 -24.00 -12.85
C THR A 225 -0.83 -24.99 -11.98
N ARG A 226 0.28 -24.56 -11.37
CA ARG A 226 1.09 -25.42 -10.48
C ARG A 226 0.29 -25.92 -9.28
N TRP A 227 -0.51 -25.05 -8.67
CA TRP A 227 -1.40 -25.44 -7.58
C TRP A 227 -2.44 -26.45 -8.03
N GLY A 228 -3.03 -26.28 -9.22
CA GLY A 228 -3.95 -27.25 -9.81
C GLY A 228 -3.32 -28.62 -9.99
N THR A 229 -2.14 -28.69 -10.61
CA THR A 229 -1.41 -29.96 -10.79
C THR A 229 -1.06 -30.61 -9.46
N PHE A 230 -0.54 -29.84 -8.50
CA PHE A 230 -0.20 -30.35 -7.17
C PHE A 230 -1.45 -30.84 -6.43
N TYR A 231 -2.56 -30.12 -6.54
CA TYR A 231 -3.83 -30.50 -5.93
C TYR A 231 -4.38 -31.78 -6.53
N GLU A 232 -4.37 -31.96 -7.84
CA GLU A 232 -4.82 -33.20 -8.51
C GLU A 232 -4.02 -34.42 -8.04
N GLN A 233 -2.69 -34.27 -7.90
CA GLN A 233 -1.82 -35.31 -7.36
C GLN A 233 -2.11 -35.65 -5.89
N THR A 234 -2.73 -34.74 -5.14
CA THR A 234 -2.97 -34.87 -3.69
C THR A 234 -4.45 -34.93 -3.34
N HIS A 235 -5.34 -34.95 -4.33
CA HIS A 235 -6.78 -34.75 -4.17
C HIS A 235 -7.41 -35.81 -3.27
N GLU A 236 -7.04 -37.07 -3.45
CA GLU A 236 -7.50 -38.18 -2.60
C GLU A 236 -7.06 -37.99 -1.14
N ALA A 237 -5.86 -37.46 -0.89
CA ALA A 237 -5.36 -37.19 0.47
C ALA A 237 -5.96 -35.92 1.11
N LEU A 238 -6.42 -34.97 0.29
CA LEU A 238 -7.12 -33.75 0.75
C LEU A 238 -8.61 -33.99 1.03
N THR A 239 -9.21 -35.00 0.41
CA THR A 239 -10.65 -35.33 0.53
C THR A 239 -10.93 -36.51 1.45
N CYS A 240 -9.94 -37.35 1.76
CA CYS A 240 -10.10 -38.50 2.64
C CYS A 240 -9.90 -38.13 4.12
N HIS A 241 -10.90 -38.44 4.96
CA HIS A 241 -10.91 -38.11 6.39
C HIS A 241 -9.86 -38.87 7.23
N ASP A 242 -9.35 -40.02 6.75
CA ASP A 242 -8.53 -40.94 7.55
C ASP A 242 -7.00 -40.77 7.40
N LYS A 243 -6.54 -40.07 6.35
CA LYS A 243 -5.13 -39.71 6.14
C LYS A 243 -5.07 -38.29 5.62
N GLY A 244 -4.91 -37.34 6.53
CA GLY A 244 -4.92 -35.94 6.17
C GLY A 244 -3.74 -35.60 5.26
N PHE A 245 -3.91 -34.60 4.40
CA PHE A 245 -2.84 -33.98 3.61
C PHE A 245 -1.53 -33.72 4.41
N THR A 246 -1.63 -33.45 5.72
CA THR A 246 -0.49 -33.30 6.62
C THR A 246 0.30 -34.59 6.89
N ASP A 247 -0.32 -35.76 6.73
CA ASP A 247 0.30 -37.06 6.99
C ASP A 247 1.24 -37.48 5.87
N MET A 248 1.00 -36.94 4.67
CA MET A 248 1.92 -37.06 3.54
C MET A 248 3.23 -36.29 3.78
N PHE A 249 3.20 -35.30 4.68
CA PHE A 249 4.32 -34.42 5.00
C PHE A 249 4.53 -34.29 6.52
N PRO A 250 4.88 -35.39 7.20
CA PRO A 250 4.87 -35.44 8.66
C PRO A 250 5.92 -34.51 9.28
N SER A 251 5.48 -33.72 10.26
CA SER A 251 6.37 -32.91 11.10
C SER A 251 6.87 -33.71 12.30
N PRO A 252 8.13 -33.55 12.71
CA PRO A 252 8.64 -34.15 13.95
C PRO A 252 8.08 -33.47 15.22
N VAL A 253 7.37 -32.34 15.07
CA VAL A 253 6.82 -31.58 16.20
C VAL A 253 5.35 -31.92 16.35
N ALA A 254 4.99 -32.49 17.50
CA ALA A 254 3.60 -32.79 17.83
C ALA A 254 2.72 -31.52 17.84
N PRO A 255 1.45 -31.62 17.44
CA PRO A 255 0.50 -30.52 17.57
C PRO A 255 0.30 -30.13 19.06
N PRO A 256 -0.10 -28.89 19.35
CA PRO A 256 -0.50 -28.49 20.70
C PRO A 256 -1.56 -29.44 21.28
N LYS A 257 -1.51 -29.76 22.57
CA LYS A 257 -2.40 -30.76 23.21
C LYS A 257 -3.91 -30.56 22.99
N LYS A 258 -4.35 -29.34 22.70
CA LYS A 258 -5.75 -28.97 22.44
C LYS A 258 -6.12 -28.92 20.97
N LEU A 259 -5.14 -29.10 20.08
CA LEU A 259 -5.33 -29.19 18.63
C LEU A 259 -5.40 -30.67 18.33
N GLY A 260 -6.55 -31.17 17.87
CA GLY A 260 -6.81 -32.60 17.74
C GLY A 260 -5.81 -33.23 16.77
N HIS A 261 -5.99 -32.95 15.49
CA HIS A 261 -5.06 -33.35 14.44
C HIS A 261 -4.14 -32.21 13.98
N ALA A 262 -2.97 -32.53 13.42
CA ALA A 262 -2.06 -31.51 12.87
C ALA A 262 -2.70 -30.73 11.72
N SER A 263 -3.58 -31.36 10.93
CA SER A 263 -4.33 -30.72 9.83
C SER A 263 -5.20 -29.56 10.30
N GLU A 264 -5.70 -29.56 11.54
CA GLU A 264 -6.47 -28.44 12.13
C GLU A 264 -5.63 -27.16 12.28
N ALA A 265 -4.30 -27.26 12.15
CA ALA A 265 -3.43 -26.09 12.03
C ALA A 265 -3.62 -25.34 10.70
N MET A 266 -4.09 -26.01 9.64
CA MET A 266 -4.30 -25.46 8.30
C MET A 266 -5.77 -25.39 7.89
N PHE A 267 -6.54 -26.47 8.08
CA PHE A 267 -7.94 -26.54 7.72
C PHE A 267 -8.77 -27.27 8.76
N HIS A 268 -10.03 -26.86 8.92
CA HIS A 268 -10.99 -27.47 9.83
C HIS A 268 -12.31 -27.69 9.09
N VAL A 269 -12.84 -28.91 9.11
CA VAL A 269 -14.17 -29.19 8.56
C VAL A 269 -15.16 -29.08 9.70
N LEU A 270 -16.09 -28.12 9.63
CA LEU A 270 -17.08 -27.92 10.69
C LEU A 270 -18.03 -29.10 10.77
N GLU A 271 -18.25 -29.58 11.99
CA GLU A 271 -19.35 -30.50 12.26
C GLU A 271 -20.70 -29.76 12.19
N SER A 272 -21.79 -30.47 11.88
CA SER A 272 -23.13 -29.88 11.68
C SER A 272 -23.69 -29.09 12.89
N LYS A 273 -23.09 -29.23 14.08
CA LYS A 273 -23.48 -28.51 15.31
C LYS A 273 -22.41 -27.54 15.80
N GLU A 274 -21.26 -27.48 15.13
CA GLU A 274 -20.13 -26.68 15.55
C GLU A 274 -20.27 -25.24 15.03
N ASP A 275 -20.14 -24.28 15.94
CA ASP A 275 -20.14 -22.87 15.58
C ASP A 275 -18.71 -22.41 15.23
N PRO A 276 -18.45 -21.86 14.02
CA PRO A 276 -17.12 -21.43 13.62
C PRO A 276 -16.48 -20.39 14.54
N HIS A 277 -17.28 -19.53 15.18
CA HIS A 277 -16.73 -18.54 16.13
C HIS A 277 -16.24 -19.21 17.41
N THR A 278 -17.02 -20.16 17.93
CA THR A 278 -16.66 -20.98 19.10
C THR A 278 -15.40 -21.82 18.84
N PHE A 279 -15.28 -22.42 17.64
CA PHE A 279 -14.05 -23.09 17.21
C PHE A 279 -12.85 -22.14 17.27
N LEU A 280 -12.95 -20.96 16.66
CA LEU A 280 -11.85 -19.99 16.62
C LEU A 280 -11.42 -19.48 17.99
N GLN A 281 -12.35 -19.34 18.94
CA GLN A 281 -12.03 -18.91 20.30
C GLN A 281 -11.30 -19.98 21.12
N THR A 282 -11.60 -21.25 20.88
CA THR A 282 -11.02 -22.37 21.63
C THR A 282 -9.71 -22.88 21.02
N ARG A 283 -9.45 -22.54 19.76
CA ARG A 283 -8.27 -22.96 19.01
C ARG A 283 -6.96 -22.49 19.67
N PRO A 284 -5.98 -23.38 19.88
CA PRO A 284 -4.71 -23.03 20.53
C PRO A 284 -3.71 -22.29 19.63
N LEU A 285 -4.04 -22.11 18.34
CA LEU A 285 -3.20 -21.45 17.34
C LEU A 285 -3.89 -20.19 16.82
N PHE A 286 -3.13 -19.09 16.73
CA PHE A 286 -3.55 -17.83 16.13
C PHE A 286 -3.23 -17.74 14.63
N SER A 287 -2.67 -18.80 14.04
CA SER A 287 -2.35 -18.84 12.62
C SER A 287 -3.63 -18.82 11.78
N PRO A 288 -3.58 -18.28 10.54
CA PRO A 288 -4.66 -18.41 9.57
C PRO A 288 -5.11 -19.87 9.43
N VAL A 289 -6.40 -20.09 9.20
CA VAL A 289 -6.99 -21.42 9.02
C VAL A 289 -8.11 -21.35 7.99
N VAL A 290 -8.29 -22.41 7.20
CA VAL A 290 -9.43 -22.58 6.30
C VAL A 290 -10.51 -23.38 7.02
N ILE A 291 -11.67 -22.78 7.27
CA ILE A 291 -12.82 -23.49 7.83
C ILE A 291 -13.74 -23.91 6.69
N VAL A 292 -13.98 -25.20 6.52
CA VAL A 292 -14.86 -25.75 5.49
C VAL A 292 -16.24 -25.98 6.10
N CYS A 293 -17.22 -25.19 5.66
CA CYS A 293 -18.63 -25.36 5.97
C CYS A 293 -19.33 -26.25 4.92
N GLU A 294 -20.62 -26.48 5.09
CA GLU A 294 -21.43 -27.26 4.12
C GLU A 294 -21.36 -26.70 2.70
N THR A 295 -21.46 -25.37 2.54
CA THR A 295 -21.55 -24.69 1.23
C THR A 295 -20.45 -23.67 0.96
N SER A 296 -19.55 -23.43 1.91
CA SER A 296 -18.54 -22.36 1.79
C SER A 296 -17.27 -22.67 2.58
N CYS A 297 -16.16 -22.05 2.20
CA CYS A 297 -14.94 -21.99 3.01
C CYS A 297 -14.77 -20.59 3.62
N LEU A 298 -14.54 -20.52 4.93
CA LEU A 298 -14.23 -19.28 5.65
C LEU A 298 -12.73 -19.21 5.90
N LEU A 299 -12.12 -18.05 5.63
CA LEU A 299 -10.75 -17.76 6.06
C LEU A 299 -10.77 -16.72 7.16
N PRO A 300 -10.88 -17.12 8.42
CA PRO A 300 -10.60 -16.24 9.53
C PRO A 300 -9.12 -15.93 9.63
N THR A 301 -8.82 -14.73 10.12
CA THR A 301 -7.49 -14.41 10.61
C THR A 301 -7.62 -13.79 11.99
N GLY A 302 -7.17 -14.54 13.01
CA GLY A 302 -7.56 -14.31 14.39
C GLY A 302 -9.03 -14.68 14.62
N THR A 303 -9.79 -13.80 15.25
CA THR A 303 -11.20 -14.03 15.66
C THR A 303 -12.24 -13.54 14.65
N MET A 304 -11.82 -13.03 13.49
CA MET A 304 -12.73 -12.42 12.51
C MET A 304 -12.62 -13.13 11.15
N PRO A 305 -13.74 -13.55 10.52
CA PRO A 305 -13.74 -13.98 9.13
C PRO A 305 -13.22 -12.84 8.25
N VAL A 306 -12.23 -13.16 7.42
CA VAL A 306 -11.61 -12.20 6.51
C VAL A 306 -12.18 -12.33 5.11
N VAL A 307 -12.38 -13.56 4.64
CA VAL A 307 -12.96 -13.87 3.32
C VAL A 307 -13.83 -15.13 3.39
N THR A 308 -14.83 -15.19 2.53
CA THR A 308 -15.66 -16.38 2.29
C THR A 308 -15.52 -16.79 0.82
N PHE A 309 -15.28 -18.07 0.59
CA PHE A 309 -15.22 -18.69 -0.72
C PHE A 309 -16.36 -19.70 -0.85
N PRO A 310 -16.90 -19.92 -2.05
CA PRO A 310 -17.70 -21.12 -2.32
C PRO A 310 -16.89 -22.38 -1.99
N LYS A 311 -17.56 -23.47 -1.58
CA LYS A 311 -16.86 -24.71 -1.19
C LYS A 311 -16.12 -25.35 -2.36
N GLU A 312 -16.69 -25.24 -3.55
CA GLU A 312 -16.09 -25.62 -4.82
C GLU A 312 -14.77 -24.90 -5.10
N ASP A 313 -14.56 -23.73 -4.48
CA ASP A 313 -13.35 -22.92 -4.59
C ASP A 313 -12.39 -23.12 -3.41
N ILE A 314 -12.40 -24.29 -2.75
CA ILE A 314 -11.48 -24.61 -1.65
C ILE A 314 -10.01 -24.40 -2.05
N TYR A 315 -9.67 -24.62 -3.32
CA TYR A 315 -8.34 -24.38 -3.86
C TYR A 315 -7.93 -22.90 -3.77
N ALA A 316 -8.86 -21.97 -4.03
CA ALA A 316 -8.61 -20.53 -3.91
C ALA A 316 -8.41 -20.12 -2.45
N SER A 317 -9.11 -20.80 -1.54
CA SER A 317 -9.02 -20.60 -0.10
C SER A 317 -7.61 -20.96 0.43
N VAL A 318 -7.00 -22.06 -0.05
CA VAL A 318 -5.63 -22.46 0.32
C VAL A 318 -4.59 -21.52 -0.29
N MET A 319 -4.77 -21.07 -1.53
CA MET A 319 -3.87 -20.06 -2.12
C MET A 319 -3.90 -18.74 -1.34
N TYR A 320 -5.09 -18.30 -0.91
CA TYR A 320 -5.22 -17.13 -0.05
C TYR A 320 -4.50 -17.35 1.30
N LEU A 321 -4.66 -18.53 1.91
CA LEU A 321 -3.96 -18.91 3.14
C LEU A 321 -2.44 -18.77 2.96
N MET A 322 -1.89 -19.32 1.88
CA MET A 322 -0.48 -19.19 1.53
C MET A 322 -0.09 -17.71 1.40
N ALA A 323 -0.86 -16.92 0.67
CA ALA A 323 -0.60 -15.50 0.50
C ALA A 323 -0.55 -14.74 1.84
N CYS A 324 -1.40 -15.09 2.82
CA CYS A 324 -1.35 -14.50 4.17
C CYS A 324 -0.01 -14.73 4.88
N TYR A 325 0.59 -15.92 4.78
CA TYR A 325 1.87 -16.19 5.44
C TYR A 325 2.99 -15.26 4.94
N TYR A 326 3.01 -14.96 3.64
CA TYR A 326 4.00 -14.06 3.05
C TYR A 326 3.64 -12.58 3.25
N ALA A 327 2.40 -12.22 2.92
CA ALA A 327 1.90 -10.85 3.03
C ALA A 327 2.02 -10.33 4.47
N PHE A 328 1.67 -11.16 5.47
CA PHE A 328 1.68 -10.76 6.88
C PHE A 328 2.93 -11.20 7.64
N ARG A 329 3.89 -11.84 6.96
CA ARG A 329 5.13 -12.37 7.53
C ARG A 329 4.85 -13.23 8.77
N LEU A 330 4.07 -14.29 8.59
CA LEU A 330 3.72 -15.22 9.67
C LEU A 330 4.68 -16.40 9.68
N THR A 331 4.95 -16.95 10.85
CA THR A 331 5.73 -18.18 10.99
C THR A 331 4.82 -19.39 10.78
N TYR A 332 5.28 -20.39 10.03
CA TYR A 332 4.53 -21.65 9.90
C TYR A 332 4.39 -22.35 11.26
N PRO A 333 3.19 -22.83 11.63
CA PRO A 333 3.03 -23.64 12.83
C PRO A 333 3.92 -24.87 12.73
N LYS A 334 4.72 -25.15 13.76
CA LYS A 334 5.76 -26.20 13.72
C LYS A 334 5.20 -27.58 13.36
N CYS A 335 3.98 -27.91 13.78
CA CYS A 335 3.33 -29.18 13.48
C CYS A 335 2.97 -29.37 11.99
N ILE A 336 2.98 -28.30 11.18
CA ILE A 336 2.71 -28.35 9.74
C ILE A 336 3.77 -27.59 8.91
N ALA A 337 4.91 -27.25 9.52
CA ALA A 337 5.96 -26.49 8.85
C ALA A 337 6.53 -27.23 7.63
N THR A 338 6.73 -28.55 7.74
CA THR A 338 7.23 -29.39 6.64
C THR A 338 6.33 -29.31 5.40
N MET A 339 5.01 -29.44 5.59
CA MET A 339 4.02 -29.31 4.52
C MET A 339 4.09 -27.94 3.84
N PHE A 340 4.15 -26.85 4.61
CA PHE A 340 4.29 -25.51 4.04
C PHE A 340 5.62 -25.31 3.31
N SER A 341 6.72 -25.93 3.77
CA SER A 341 8.00 -25.93 3.05
C SER A 341 7.94 -26.68 1.72
N VAL A 342 7.16 -27.77 1.65
CA VAL A 342 6.91 -28.48 0.38
C VAL A 342 6.07 -27.60 -0.55
N LEU A 343 4.97 -27.00 -0.08
CA LEU A 343 4.15 -26.07 -0.86
C LEU A 343 4.97 -24.88 -1.37
N GLN A 344 5.85 -24.33 -0.54
CA GLN A 344 6.77 -23.27 -0.93
C GLN A 344 7.69 -23.70 -2.09
N THR A 345 8.17 -24.94 -2.08
CA THR A 345 9.08 -25.45 -3.10
C THR A 345 8.36 -25.83 -4.38
N GLU A 346 7.29 -26.62 -4.28
CA GLU A 346 6.61 -27.24 -5.42
C GLU A 346 5.59 -26.29 -6.07
N VAL A 347 4.90 -25.47 -5.27
CA VAL A 347 3.81 -24.61 -5.74
C VAL A 347 4.30 -23.18 -5.95
N LEU A 348 5.00 -22.61 -4.97
CA LEU A 348 5.50 -21.22 -5.08
C LEU A 348 6.81 -21.11 -5.86
N LEU A 349 7.52 -22.22 -6.10
CA LEU A 349 8.87 -22.23 -6.69
C LEU A 349 9.83 -21.27 -5.98
N TYR A 350 9.66 -21.12 -4.66
CA TYR A 350 10.44 -20.18 -3.88
C TYR A 350 11.53 -20.90 -3.09
N ALA A 351 12.74 -20.35 -3.12
CA ALA A 351 13.89 -20.95 -2.45
C ALA A 351 13.61 -21.17 -0.96
N ILE A 352 13.86 -22.39 -0.49
CA ILE A 352 13.79 -22.71 0.94
C ILE A 352 15.04 -22.16 1.63
N HIS A 353 14.86 -21.56 2.80
CA HIS A 353 15.99 -21.07 3.60
C HIS A 353 16.73 -22.26 4.24
N ASP A 354 18.05 -22.15 4.43
CA ASP A 354 18.89 -23.23 5.00
C ASP A 354 18.35 -23.78 6.33
N LYS A 355 17.81 -22.88 7.17
CA LYS A 355 17.17 -23.22 8.45
C LYS A 355 15.93 -24.12 8.30
N ASP A 356 15.24 -24.04 7.18
CA ASP A 356 14.04 -24.81 6.88
C ASP A 356 14.35 -26.09 6.07
N MET A 357 15.59 -26.26 5.59
CA MET A 357 16.11 -27.49 4.98
C MET A 357 16.33 -28.63 6.01
N THR A 358 15.32 -28.90 6.82
CA THR A 358 15.33 -29.91 7.86
C THR A 358 15.40 -31.34 7.29
N SER A 359 15.75 -32.32 8.13
CA SER A 359 15.72 -33.74 7.75
C SER A 359 14.31 -34.20 7.36
N SER A 360 13.28 -33.73 8.08
CA SER A 360 11.86 -33.98 7.76
C SER A 360 11.48 -33.43 6.39
N TYR A 361 11.89 -32.21 6.05
CA TYR A 361 11.70 -31.64 4.72
C TYR A 361 12.40 -32.47 3.63
N LYS A 362 13.69 -32.78 3.79
CA LYS A 362 14.46 -33.56 2.81
C LYS A 362 13.83 -34.93 2.56
N LYS A 363 13.41 -35.62 3.63
CA LYS A 363 12.71 -36.90 3.52
C LYS A 363 11.37 -36.73 2.79
N SER A 364 10.58 -35.74 3.18
CA SER A 364 9.27 -35.47 2.56
C SER A 364 9.40 -35.17 1.07
N MET A 365 10.39 -34.38 0.65
CA MET A 365 10.65 -34.11 -0.76
C MET A 365 11.10 -35.35 -1.54
N PHE A 366 11.89 -36.24 -0.91
CA PHE A 366 12.30 -37.49 -1.52
C PHE A 366 11.09 -38.41 -1.76
N GLU A 367 10.26 -38.61 -0.73
CA GLU A 367 9.04 -39.42 -0.83
C GLU A 367 8.03 -38.81 -1.81
N TRP A 368 7.86 -37.48 -1.80
CA TRP A 368 7.01 -36.76 -2.75
C TRP A 368 7.44 -37.00 -4.19
N LYS A 369 8.73 -36.84 -4.48
CA LYS A 369 9.27 -37.07 -5.83
C LYS A 369 9.08 -38.51 -6.30
N LYS A 370 9.22 -39.47 -5.39
CA LYS A 370 8.93 -40.86 -5.68
C LYS A 370 7.45 -41.06 -5.99
N PHE A 371 6.57 -40.52 -5.15
CA PHE A 371 5.11 -40.61 -5.29
C PHE A 371 4.58 -40.04 -6.62
N ILE A 372 5.15 -38.94 -7.13
CA ILE A 372 4.71 -38.36 -8.42
C ILE A 372 5.34 -39.03 -9.66
N THR A 373 6.32 -39.91 -9.47
CA THR A 373 7.03 -40.59 -10.57
C THR A 373 6.57 -42.04 -10.75
N ASP A 374 6.12 -42.67 -9.67
CA ASP A 374 5.46 -43.99 -9.64
C ASP A 374 4.00 -43.87 -10.10
#